data_AF-A0A661FVB3-F1
#
_entry.id   AF-A0A661FVB3-F1
#
_cell.length_a   1.000
_cell.length_b   1.000
_cell.length_c   1.000
_cell.angle_alpha   90.00
_cell.angle_beta   90.00
_cell.angle_gamma   90.00
#
_symmetry.space_group_name_H-M   'P 1'
#
loop_
_entity.id
_entity.type
_entity.pdbx_description
1 polymer ?
#
loop_
_entity_poly.entity_id
_entity_poly.type
_entity_poly.pdbx_seq_one_letter_code
_entity_poly.pdbx_strand_id
1 'polypeptide(L)' 'MLVAIRIILVGTTHPGNIGAVARAMKNMGLSDLMLVEPRYFPHA' A
#
# COMPACT_ATOMS: atom_id res chain seq x y z
N MET A 1 -12.01 17.99 4.38
CA MET A 1 -10.81 17.54 3.65
C MET A 1 -10.10 16.52 4.50
N LEU A 2 -9.83 15.31 3.98
CA LEU A 2 -8.88 14.41 4.63
C LEU A 2 -7.49 15.06 4.56
N VAL A 3 -6.75 15.01 5.67
CA VAL A 3 -5.33 15.39 5.69
C VAL A 3 -4.60 14.49 4.70
N ALA A 4 -3.63 15.02 3.95
CA ALA A 4 -2.81 14.21 3.05
C ALA A 4 -2.00 13.20 3.88
N ILE A 5 -2.42 11.93 3.85
CA ILE A 5 -1.77 10.81 4.55
C ILE A 5 -1.15 9.89 3.50
N ARG A 6 0.17 9.71 3.60
CA ARG A 6 0.92 8.72 2.83
C ARG A 6 1.12 7.45 3.66
N ILE A 7 0.73 6.32 3.09
CA ILE A 7 0.99 4.99 3.66
C ILE A 7 2.28 4.46 3.04
N ILE A 8 3.25 4.07 3.87
CA ILE A 8 4.54 3.54 3.44
C ILE A 8 4.68 2.10 3.92
N LEU A 9 4.82 1.16 2.99
CA LEU A 9 5.11 -0.24 3.31
C LEU A 9 6.59 -0.53 3.06
N VAL A 10 7.32 -0.92 4.09
CA VAL A 10 8.76 -1.22 4.03
C VAL A 10 8.96 -2.73 4.11
N GLY A 11 9.77 -3.30 3.22
CA GLY A 11 10.17 -4.71 3.29
C GLY A 11 9.01 -5.70 3.12
N THR A 12 7.97 -5.35 2.35
CA THR A 12 6.80 -6.23 2.20
C THR A 12 7.21 -7.54 1.51
N THR A 13 6.97 -8.67 2.18
CA THR A 13 7.44 -10.00 1.73
C THR A 13 6.46 -10.75 0.84
N HIS A 14 5.16 -10.51 0.98
CA HIS A 14 4.11 -11.15 0.19
C HIS A 14 3.34 -10.12 -0.63
N PRO A 15 3.30 -10.22 -1.98
CA PRO A 15 2.65 -9.21 -2.82
C PRO A 15 1.13 -9.11 -2.56
N GLY A 16 0.50 -10.18 -2.07
CA GLY A 16 -0.91 -10.17 -1.64
C GLY A 16 -1.22 -9.13 -0.55
N ASN A 17 -0.26 -8.83 0.32
CA ASN A 17 -0.42 -7.80 1.37
C ASN A 17 -0.51 -6.40 0.77
N ILE A 18 0.19 -6.13 -0.33
CA ILE A 18 0.13 -4.84 -1.03
C ILE A 18 -1.30 -4.61 -1.55
N GLY A 19 -1.90 -5.63 -2.16
CA GLY A 19 -3.29 -5.57 -2.63
C GLY A 19 -4.30 -5.43 -1.48
N ALA A 20 -4.08 -6.12 -0.36
CA ALA A 20 -4.93 -6.00 0.82
C ALA A 20 -4.88 -4.60 1.43
N VAL A 21 -3.68 -4.00 1.56
CA VAL A 21 -3.49 -2.62 2.03
C VAL A 21 -4.15 -1.63 1.07
N ALA A 22 -3.93 -1.77 -0.24
CA ALA A 22 -4.56 -0.90 -1.24
C ALA A 22 -6.10 -0.95 -1.16
N ARG A 23 -6.68 -2.14 -0.93
CA ARG A 23 -8.13 -2.30 -0.73
C ARG A 23 -8.62 -1.59 0.55
N ALA A 24 -7.90 -1.76 1.65
CA ALA A 24 -8.21 -1.08 2.90
C ALA A 24 -8.13 0.45 2.74
N MET A 25 -7.07 0.95 2.11
CA MET A 25 -6.89 2.37 1.81
C MET A 25 -8.06 2.94 1.00
N LYS A 26 -8.47 2.24 -0.06
CA LYS A 26 -9.62 2.65 -0.89
C LYS A 26 -10.91 2.78 -0.06
N ASN A 27 -11.18 1.82 0.82
CA ASN A 27 -12.35 1.87 1.70
C ASN A 27 -12.31 3.03 2.70
N MET A 28 -11.11 3.51 3.04
CA MET A 28 -10.88 4.62 3.97
C MET A 28 -10.67 5.98 3.28
N GLY A 29 -10.81 6.06 1.95
CA GLY A 29 -10.59 7.30 1.20
C GLY A 29 -9.12 7.74 1.12
N LEU A 30 -8.18 6.82 1.34
CA LEU A 30 -6.74 7.06 1.22
C LEU A 30 -6.24 6.62 -0.17
N SER A 31 -5.29 7.38 -0.73
CA SER A 31 -4.83 7.16 -2.11
C SER A 31 -3.31 7.24 -2.33
N ASP A 32 -2.52 7.67 -1.34
CA ASP A 32 -1.06 7.80 -1.47
C ASP A 32 -0.36 6.61 -0.80
N LEU A 33 0.06 5.62 -1.62
CA LEU A 33 0.77 4.40 -1.19
C LEU A 33 2.17 4.37 -1.80
N MET A 34 3.19 4.21 -0.94
CA MET A 34 4.58 4.02 -1.33
C MET A 34 5.09 2.66 -0.86
N LEU A 35 5.89 1.99 -1.70
CA LEU A 35 6.59 0.75 -1.36
C LEU A 35 8.08 1.02 -1.28
N VAL A 36 8.73 0.57 -0.20
CA VAL A 36 10.17 0.67 0.00
C VAL A 36 10.73 -0.74 0.16
N GLU A 37 11.65 -1.10 -0.73
CA GLU A 37 12.32 -2.41 -0.76
C GLU A 37 11.35 -3.61 -0.63
N PRO A 38 10.23 -3.67 -1.38
CA PRO A 38 9.39 -4.87 -1.36
C PRO A 38 10.17 -6.06 -1.91
N ARG A 39 10.05 -7.24 -1.26
CA ARG A 39 10.72 -8.46 -1.71
C ARG A 39 10.23 -8.90 -3.10
N TYR A 40 8.96 -8.67 -3.37
CA TYR A 40 8.34 -8.87 -4.67
C TYR A 40 7.49 -7.64 -4.99
N PHE A 41 7.68 -7.09 -6.17
CA PHE A 41 6.77 -6.08 -6.69
C PHE A 41 5.41 -6.73 -7.03
N PRO A 42 4.27 -6.03 -6.91
CA PRO A 42 2.99 -6.56 -7.35
C PRO A 42 3.07 -7.01 -8.81
N HIS A 43 2.93 -8.32 -9.02
CA HIS A 43 2.79 -8.94 -10.33
C HIS A 43 1.37 -9.53 -10.45
N ALA A 44 0.77 -9.40 -11.64
CA ALA A 44 -0.51 -10.03 -11.95
C ALA A 44 -0.34 -11.55 -12.12
#